data_AF-A0A951UAR2-F1
#
_entry.id   AF-A0A951UAR2-F1
#
_cell.length_a   1.000
_cell.length_b   1.000
_cell.length_c   1.000
_cell.angle_alpha   90.00
_cell.angle_beta   90.00
_cell.angle_gamma   90.00
#
_symmetry.space_group_name_H-M   'P 1'
#
loop_
_entity.id
_entity.type
_entity.pdbx_description
1 polymer ?
#
loop_
_entity_poly.entity_id
_entity_poly.type
_entity_poly.pdbx_seq_one_letter_code
_entity_poly.pdbx_strand_id
1 'polypeptide(L)'
;MSRPHYTDKNSIQTLRDGLEEYYALNPNVTDPRKLPPEFAKILLAHDVSHVVYGCDTSMYDELKILPLTWWTSNYKFRDHLRTIKDPTISPAIRVMYDDLIKEHGVIWLYTSIFFVLPQLLPE
;
A
#
# COMPACT_ATOMS: atom_id res chain seq x y z
N MET A 1 8.30 15.01 -10.09
CA MET A 1 8.01 15.16 -8.65
C MET A 1 9.26 14.76 -7.87
N SER A 2 9.52 15.41 -6.74
CA SER A 2 10.61 15.00 -5.84
C SER A 2 10.27 13.65 -5.21
N ARG A 3 11.28 12.79 -5.03
CA ARG A 3 11.14 11.51 -4.34
C ARG A 3 10.70 11.77 -2.87
N PRO A 4 9.72 11.03 -2.31
CA PRO A 4 9.30 11.22 -0.92
C PRO A 4 10.45 10.95 0.05
N HIS A 5 10.59 11.74 1.10
CA HIS A 5 11.71 11.59 2.04
C HIS A 5 11.64 10.27 2.80
N TYR A 6 10.45 9.74 3.09
CA TYR A 6 10.31 8.44 3.77
C TYR A 6 10.86 7.26 2.95
N THR A 7 11.11 7.43 1.65
CA THR A 7 11.74 6.41 0.79
C THR A 7 13.27 6.47 0.81
N ASP A 8 13.88 7.44 1.49
CA ASP A 8 15.31 7.48 1.74
C ASP A 8 15.66 6.58 2.93
N LYS A 9 16.56 5.62 2.71
CA LYS A 9 17.07 4.72 3.76
C LYS A 9 17.76 5.44 4.92
N ASN A 10 18.21 6.67 4.71
CA ASN A 10 18.84 7.52 5.72
C ASN A 10 17.85 8.54 6.31
N SER A 11 16.56 8.44 5.99
CA SER A 11 15.55 9.34 6.55
C SER A 11 15.54 9.24 8.07
N ILE A 12 15.49 10.41 8.70
CA ILE A 12 15.35 10.56 10.16
C ILE A 12 13.91 10.88 10.57
N GLN A 13 12.97 10.82 9.63
CA GLN A 13 11.55 11.06 9.90
C GLN A 13 11.02 10.05 10.91
N THR A 14 10.15 10.52 11.79
CA THR A 14 9.32 9.60 12.57
C THR A 14 8.28 8.95 11.67
N LEU A 15 7.70 7.83 12.10
CA LEU A 15 6.58 7.21 11.38
C LEU A 15 5.43 8.19 11.14
N ARG A 16 5.18 9.09 12.10
CA ARG A 16 4.15 10.13 11.97
C ARG A 16 4.48 11.10 10.84
N ASP A 17 5.72 11.59 10.78
CA ASP A 17 6.14 12.54 9.75
C ASP A 17 6.07 11.91 8.35
N GLY A 18 6.50 10.65 8.24
CA GLY A 18 6.41 9.91 6.98
C GLY A 18 4.97 9.69 6.52
N LEU A 19 4.04 9.39 7.43
CA LEU A 19 2.61 9.25 7.09
C LEU A 19 1.97 10.58 6.69
N GLU A 20 2.28 11.67 7.38
CA GLU A 20 1.76 13.00 6.98
C GLU A 20 2.31 13.41 5.60
N GLU A 21 3.58 13.12 5.30
CA GLU A 21 4.14 13.29 3.96
C GLU A 21 3.45 12.39 2.92
N TYR A 22 3.26 11.12 3.22
CA TYR A 22 2.56 10.16 2.35
C TYR A 22 1.18 10.65 1.94
N TYR A 23 0.35 11.08 2.90
CA TYR A 23 -0.99 11.60 2.60
C TYR A 23 -0.98 12.95 1.87
N ALA A 24 0.01 13.80 2.14
CA ALA A 24 0.16 15.08 1.44
C ALA A 24 0.55 14.89 -0.04
N LEU A 25 1.36 13.87 -0.34
CA LEU A 25 1.80 13.55 -1.70
C LEU A 25 0.78 12.74 -2.49
N ASN A 26 -0.07 11.96 -1.81
CA ASN A 26 -1.07 11.08 -2.42
C ASN A 26 -2.50 11.50 -2.05
N PRO A 27 -2.99 12.68 -2.49
CA PRO A 27 -4.30 13.21 -2.10
C PRO A 27 -5.49 12.39 -2.58
N ASN A 28 -5.28 11.48 -3.53
CA ASN A 28 -6.30 10.58 -4.05
C ASN A 28 -6.46 9.31 -3.20
N VAL A 29 -5.49 8.99 -2.34
CA VAL A 29 -5.57 7.87 -1.42
C VAL A 29 -6.54 8.21 -0.29
N THR A 30 -7.38 7.26 0.05
CA THR A 30 -8.35 7.41 1.13
C THR A 30 -7.64 7.49 2.48
N ASP A 31 -7.86 8.61 3.19
CA ASP A 31 -7.33 8.81 4.54
C ASP A 31 -8.04 7.90 5.56
N PRO A 32 -7.32 6.97 6.25
CA PRO A 32 -7.92 6.08 7.24
C PRO A 32 -8.65 6.80 8.36
N ARG A 33 -8.28 8.04 8.70
CA ARG A 33 -8.92 8.86 9.74
C ARG A 33 -10.38 9.20 9.42
N LYS A 34 -10.80 9.03 8.17
CA LYS A 34 -12.17 9.31 7.69
C LYS A 34 -13.03 8.05 7.58
N LEU A 35 -12.49 6.88 7.92
CA LEU A 35 -13.17 5.58 7.78
C LEU A 35 -13.64 5.02 9.14
N PRO A 36 -14.59 4.06 9.14
CA PRO A 36 -14.93 3.30 10.33
C PRO A 36 -13.69 2.63 10.96
N PRO A 37 -13.61 2.51 12.30
CA PRO A 37 -12.39 2.08 12.99
C PRO A 37 -11.79 0.75 12.51
N GLU A 38 -12.64 -0.24 12.22
CA GLU A 38 -12.19 -1.55 11.75
C GLU A 38 -11.56 -1.48 10.34
N PHE A 39 -12.05 -0.60 9.48
CA PHE A 39 -11.52 -0.40 8.12
C PHE A 39 -10.26 0.46 8.17
N ALA A 40 -10.30 1.53 8.97
CA ALA A 40 -9.20 2.44 9.20
C ALA A 40 -7.94 1.71 9.66
N LYS A 41 -8.08 0.70 10.54
CA LYS A 41 -6.93 -0.05 11.04
C LYS A 41 -6.16 -0.79 9.95
N ILE A 42 -6.88 -1.34 8.97
CA ILE A 42 -6.29 -2.15 7.89
C ILE A 42 -5.63 -1.25 6.86
N LEU A 43 -6.32 -0.17 6.48
CA LEU A 43 -5.77 0.83 5.57
C LEU A 43 -4.55 1.53 6.21
N LEU A 44 -4.62 1.88 7.49
CA LEU A 44 -3.47 2.44 8.20
C LEU A 44 -2.28 1.47 8.26
N ALA A 45 -2.51 0.18 8.49
CA ALA A 45 -1.44 -0.81 8.49
C ALA A 45 -0.77 -0.96 7.12
N HIS A 46 -1.57 -0.86 6.05
CA HIS A 46 -1.08 -0.76 4.67
C HIS A 46 -0.22 0.49 4.47
N ASP A 47 -0.75 1.67 4.82
CA ASP A 47 -0.06 2.95 4.61
C ASP A 47 1.24 3.05 5.42
N VAL A 48 1.24 2.52 6.65
CA VAL A 48 2.46 2.37 7.47
C VAL A 48 3.53 1.53 6.77
N SER A 49 3.12 0.53 5.97
CA SER A 49 4.05 -0.34 5.26
C SER A 49 4.83 0.43 4.17
N HIS A 50 4.22 1.42 3.53
CA HIS A 50 4.94 2.32 2.60
C HIS A 50 6.08 3.05 3.31
N VAL A 51 5.79 3.62 4.48
CA VAL A 51 6.77 4.39 5.26
C VAL A 51 7.87 3.49 5.84
N VAL A 52 7.50 2.35 6.44
CA VAL A 52 8.46 1.45 7.09
C VAL A 52 9.38 0.75 6.07
N TYR A 53 8.85 0.37 4.90
CA TYR A 53 9.65 -0.29 3.86
C TYR A 53 10.29 0.67 2.86
N GLY A 54 9.98 1.97 2.95
CA GLY A 54 10.45 2.98 1.99
C GLY A 54 9.91 2.74 0.58
N CYS A 55 8.65 2.33 0.46
CA CYS A 55 7.94 2.04 -0.78
C CYS A 55 7.04 3.22 -1.17
N ASP A 56 7.11 3.67 -2.41
CA ASP A 56 6.20 4.69 -2.93
C ASP A 56 4.86 4.07 -3.40
N THR A 57 3.99 4.83 -4.08
CA THR A 57 2.71 4.38 -4.66
C THR A 57 2.82 3.87 -6.10
N SER A 58 4.05 3.68 -6.60
CA SER A 58 4.26 3.05 -7.90
C SER A 58 3.81 1.58 -7.89
N MET A 59 3.29 1.05 -9.01
CA MET A 59 2.81 -0.34 -9.06
C MET A 59 3.86 -1.38 -8.62
N TYR A 60 5.15 -1.11 -8.87
CA TYR A 60 6.24 -1.97 -8.39
C TYR A 60 6.29 -2.00 -6.85
N ASP A 61 6.26 -0.84 -6.22
CA ASP A 61 6.33 -0.73 -4.77
C ASP A 61 5.03 -1.21 -4.09
N GLU A 62 3.86 -0.93 -4.67
CA GLU A 62 2.57 -1.47 -4.23
C GLU A 62 2.59 -3.01 -4.17
N LEU A 63 3.05 -3.66 -5.24
CA LEU A 63 3.15 -5.12 -5.29
C LEU A 63 4.27 -5.67 -4.40
N LYS A 64 5.35 -4.91 -4.19
CA LYS A 64 6.49 -5.30 -3.35
C LYS A 64 6.17 -5.28 -1.85
N ILE A 65 5.25 -4.44 -1.39
CA ILE A 65 4.83 -4.39 0.02
C ILE A 65 4.33 -5.74 0.52
N LEU A 66 3.62 -6.49 -0.33
CA LEU A 66 3.01 -7.77 0.04
C LEU A 66 4.06 -8.84 0.44
N PRO A 67 5.05 -9.20 -0.39
CA PRO A 67 6.10 -10.15 -0.01
C PRO A 67 6.98 -9.62 1.13
N LEU A 68 7.26 -8.31 1.20
CA LEU A 68 7.98 -7.72 2.34
C LEU A 68 7.22 -7.92 3.65
N THR A 69 5.92 -7.65 3.66
CA THR A 69 5.04 -7.86 4.82
C THR A 69 5.03 -9.33 5.24
N TRP A 70 5.00 -10.26 4.30
CA TRP A 70 5.08 -11.68 4.62
C TRP A 70 6.44 -12.08 5.21
N TRP A 71 7.51 -11.39 4.85
CA TRP A 71 8.84 -11.64 5.40
C TRP A 71 8.99 -11.10 6.82
N THR A 72 8.57 -9.86 7.06
CA THR A 72 8.90 -9.07 8.26
C THR A 72 7.82 -9.11 9.35
N SER A 73 6.61 -9.60 9.05
CA SER A 73 5.49 -9.61 9.99
C SER A 73 4.91 -11.01 10.22
N ASN A 74 3.99 -11.14 11.18
CA ASN A 74 3.23 -12.36 11.39
C ASN A 74 2.09 -12.57 10.38
N TYR A 75 1.80 -11.57 9.53
CA TYR A 75 0.77 -11.67 8.50
C TYR A 75 1.33 -12.45 7.30
N LYS A 76 0.72 -13.60 6.97
CA LYS A 76 1.18 -14.47 5.87
C LYS A 76 0.16 -14.56 4.74
N PHE A 77 0.54 -15.19 3.64
CA PHE A 77 -0.34 -15.42 2.49
C PHE A 77 -1.71 -16.05 2.86
N ARG A 78 -1.74 -16.95 3.85
CA ARG A 78 -3.00 -17.54 4.34
C ARG A 78 -3.93 -16.51 4.97
N ASP A 79 -3.36 -15.58 5.74
CA ASP A 79 -4.11 -14.47 6.33
C ASP A 79 -4.60 -13.52 5.25
N HIS A 80 -3.78 -13.27 4.23
CA HIS A 80 -4.18 -12.49 3.06
C HIS A 80 -5.39 -13.07 2.32
N LEU A 81 -5.39 -14.38 2.05
CA LEU A 81 -6.55 -15.05 1.48
C LEU A 81 -7.78 -14.98 2.39
N ARG A 82 -7.59 -14.98 3.72
CA ARG A 82 -8.69 -14.82 4.68
C ARG A 82 -9.25 -13.38 4.64
N THR A 83 -8.38 -12.38 4.65
CA THR A 83 -8.70 -10.95 4.56
C THR A 83 -9.52 -10.64 3.30
N ILE A 84 -9.16 -11.21 2.14
CA ILE A 84 -9.90 -11.02 0.88
C ILE A 84 -11.30 -11.65 0.93
N LYS A 85 -11.46 -12.78 1.62
CA LYS A 85 -12.74 -13.51 1.71
C LYS A 85 -13.66 -13.00 2.81
N ASP A 86 -13.11 -12.25 3.77
CA ASP A 86 -13.85 -11.71 4.90
C ASP A 86 -14.73 -10.54 4.43
N PRO A 87 -16.08 -10.64 4.54
CA PRO A 87 -16.99 -9.60 4.05
C PRO A 87 -16.89 -8.30 4.86
N THR A 88 -16.36 -8.36 6.07
CA THR A 88 -16.13 -7.20 6.94
C THR A 88 -14.85 -6.46 6.56
N ILE A 89 -13.84 -7.16 6.05
CA ILE A 89 -12.51 -6.59 5.79
C ILE A 89 -12.29 -6.29 4.30
N SER A 90 -12.79 -7.14 3.41
CA SER A 90 -12.64 -6.99 1.96
C SER A 90 -13.09 -5.63 1.40
N PRO A 91 -14.03 -4.87 2.00
CA PRO A 91 -14.31 -3.51 1.56
C PRO A 91 -13.10 -2.57 1.67
N ALA A 92 -12.24 -2.72 2.68
CA ALA A 92 -11.04 -1.89 2.82
C ALA A 92 -10.03 -2.13 1.69
N ILE A 93 -9.89 -3.39 1.26
CA ILE A 93 -9.05 -3.73 0.09
C ILE A 93 -9.64 -3.14 -1.19
N ARG A 94 -10.96 -3.18 -1.35
CA ARG A 94 -11.64 -2.60 -2.52
C ARG A 94 -11.40 -1.10 -2.62
N VAL A 95 -11.43 -0.37 -1.50
CA VAL A 95 -11.11 1.06 -1.46
C VAL A 95 -9.73 1.34 -2.04
N MET A 96 -8.71 0.56 -1.67
CA MET A 96 -7.34 0.72 -2.23
C MET A 96 -7.33 0.55 -3.75
N TYR A 97 -8.02 -0.48 -4.27
CA TYR A 97 -8.14 -0.68 -5.72
C TYR A 97 -8.94 0.42 -6.41
N ASP A 98 -10.02 0.90 -5.77
CA ASP A 98 -10.86 1.98 -6.30
C ASP A 98 -10.07 3.29 -6.39
N ASP A 99 -9.21 3.58 -5.41
CA ASP A 99 -8.31 4.74 -5.41
C ASP A 99 -7.31 4.66 -6.58
N LEU A 100 -6.67 3.50 -6.79
CA LEU A 100 -5.77 3.26 -7.93
C LEU A 100 -6.49 3.38 -9.29
N ILE A 101 -7.70 2.82 -9.41
CA ILE A 101 -8.51 2.89 -10.63
C ILE A 101 -8.93 4.34 -10.90
N LYS A 102 -9.28 5.10 -9.86
CA LYS A 102 -9.65 6.51 -9.98
C LYS A 102 -8.47 7.37 -10.42
N GLU A 103 -7.27 7.09 -9.93
CA GLU A 103 -6.07 7.86 -10.25
C GLU A 103 -5.51 7.54 -11.65
N HIS A 104 -5.42 6.26 -12.00
CA HIS A 104 -4.70 5.82 -13.20
C HIS A 104 -5.55 5.10 -14.25
N GLY A 105 -6.76 4.66 -13.89
CA GLY A 105 -7.67 3.93 -14.76
C GLY A 105 -7.45 2.41 -14.73
N VAL A 106 -8.52 1.68 -15.05
CA VAL A 106 -8.57 0.21 -14.97
C VAL A 106 -7.62 -0.50 -15.96
N ILE A 107 -7.45 0.06 -17.17
CA ILE A 107 -6.54 -0.50 -18.18
C ILE A 107 -5.10 -0.41 -17.69
N TRP A 108 -4.72 0.74 -17.12
CA TRP A 108 -3.40 0.93 -16.53
C TRP A 108 -3.15 -0.04 -15.39
N LEU A 109 -4.13 -0.25 -14.50
CA LEU A 109 -3.98 -1.18 -13.37
C LEU A 109 -3.59 -2.58 -13.84
N TYR A 110 -4.39 -3.19 -14.73
CA TYR A 110 -4.14 -4.56 -15.16
C TYR A 110 -2.89 -4.71 -16.03
N THR A 111 -2.60 -3.72 -16.88
CA THR A 111 -1.36 -3.73 -17.69
C THR A 111 -0.12 -3.56 -16.82
N SER A 112 -0.15 -2.67 -15.83
CA SER A 112 0.97 -2.44 -14.92
C SER A 112 1.27 -3.68 -14.07
N ILE A 113 0.24 -4.34 -13.52
CA ILE A 113 0.42 -5.62 -12.80
C ILE A 113 1.11 -6.65 -13.70
N PHE A 114 0.67 -6.80 -14.95
CA PHE A 114 1.24 -7.78 -15.88
C PHE A 114 2.73 -7.54 -16.16
N PHE A 115 3.16 -6.28 -16.31
CA PHE A 115 4.56 -5.95 -16.58
C PHE A 115 5.45 -5.97 -15.33
N VAL A 116 4.90 -5.63 -14.17
CA VAL A 116 5.64 -5.51 -12.91
C VAL A 116 5.82 -6.84 -12.21
N LEU A 117 4.79 -7.69 -12.22
CA LEU A 117 4.80 -8.96 -11.48
C LEU A 117 6.02 -9.85 -11.78
N PRO A 118 6.48 -10.00 -13.04
CA PRO A 118 7.68 -10.78 -13.34
C PRO A 118 8.97 -10.23 -12.71
N GLN A 119 9.05 -8.91 -12.46
CA GLN A 119 10.24 -8.26 -11.88
C GLN A 119 10.39 -8.51 -10.38
N LEU A 120 9.35 -9.03 -9.73
CA LEU A 120 9.36 -9.38 -8.31
C LEU A 120 9.78 -10.83 -8.06
N LEU A 121 9.93 -11.63 -9.12
CA LEU A 121 10.43 -12.99 -9.02
C LEU A 121 11.96 -12.96 -8.91
N PRO A 122 12.56 -13.70 -7.96
CA PRO A 122 14.00 -13.85 -7.91
C PRO A 122 14.51 -14.57 -9.17
N GLU A 123 15.70 -14.18 -9.64
CA GLU A 123 16.42 -14.80 -10.78
C GLU A 123 16.78 -16.28 -10.54
#